data_AF-A0A559UD21-F1
#
_entry.id   AF-A0A559UD21-F1
#
_cell.length_a   1.000
_cell.length_b   1.000
_cell.length_c   1.000
_cell.angle_alpha   90.00
_cell.angle_beta   90.00
_cell.angle_gamma   90.00
#
_symmetry.space_group_name_H-M   'P 1'
#
loop_
_entity.id
_entity.type
_entity.pdbx_description
1 polymer ?
#
loop_
_entity_poly.entity_id
_entity_poly.type
_entity_poly.pdbx_seq_one_letter_code
_entity_poly.pdbx_strand_id
1 'polypeptide(L)'
;MPIPKWTIKGIVDDYDTCGCCDRRGLKRTVALMPLDADGNEDGTAEDVVYYGTSCAATALSWTQGKVTDTARAAQAERDQRDAYARRVISIYAPVEFAPVRDKARVYYGRNQHQRDTGVKATEEVAKLLDKARATLADTTTGPARPSRIEDFRRYLVIFTSDDRIFLVRRVPEEEAERQEQAAAAQRRADQIRGSVRVVAALDAESARDVAYADELTREWNTKAWQAAHA
;
A
#
# COMPACT_ATOMS: atom_id res chain seq x y z
N MET A 1 0.20 -33.80 16.42
CA MET A 1 1.34 -32.86 16.30
C MET A 1 1.02 -31.68 17.21
N PRO A 2 1.94 -31.24 18.10
CA PRO A 2 1.69 -30.05 18.91
C PRO A 2 1.49 -28.85 17.99
N ILE A 3 0.47 -28.04 18.25
CA ILE A 3 0.23 -26.79 17.53
C ILE A 3 1.47 -25.90 17.77
N PRO A 4 2.10 -25.34 16.72
CA PRO A 4 3.20 -24.42 16.91
C PRO A 4 2.73 -23.26 17.80
N LYS A 5 3.48 -22.92 18.85
CA LYS A 5 3.14 -21.78 19.72
C LYS A 5 3.22 -20.42 19.01
N TRP A 6 3.61 -20.41 17.73
CA TRP A 6 3.96 -19.21 16.98
C TRP A 6 3.57 -19.34 15.51
N THR A 7 3.19 -18.23 14.89
CA THR A 7 3.11 -18.07 13.43
C THR A 7 4.08 -17.00 12.95
N ILE A 8 4.60 -17.15 11.72
CA ILE A 8 5.49 -16.16 11.12
C ILE A 8 4.66 -15.04 10.48
N LYS A 9 4.91 -13.79 10.88
CA LYS A 9 4.24 -12.61 10.31
C LYS A 9 5.02 -11.95 9.17
N GLY A 10 6.32 -12.24 9.05
CA GLY A 10 7.17 -11.70 7.99
C GLY A 10 8.62 -11.55 8.41
N ILE A 11 9.34 -10.71 7.67
CA ILE A 11 10.74 -10.35 7.90
C ILE A 11 10.79 -8.90 8.36
N VAL A 12 11.63 -8.60 9.34
CA VAL A 12 11.89 -7.22 9.75
C VAL A 12 13.39 -6.95 9.77
N ASP A 13 13.80 -5.90 9.05
CA ASP A 13 15.20 -5.51 8.93
C ASP A 13 15.58 -4.41 9.96
N ASP A 14 14.60 -3.74 10.57
CA ASP A 14 14.81 -2.67 11.56
C ASP A 14 15.23 -3.20 12.95
N TYR A 15 14.98 -4.47 13.24
CA TYR A 15 15.44 -5.12 14.47
C TYR A 15 16.70 -5.95 14.20
N ASP A 16 17.80 -5.56 14.83
CA ASP A 16 19.12 -6.18 14.65
C ASP A 16 19.51 -7.14 15.78
N THR A 17 18.62 -7.33 16.76
CA THR A 17 18.87 -8.10 17.98
C THR A 17 17.84 -9.20 18.15
N CYS A 18 18.29 -10.42 18.45
CA CYS A 18 17.42 -11.57 18.65
C CYS A 18 16.79 -11.59 20.04
N GLY A 19 15.46 -11.48 20.14
CA GLY A 19 14.75 -11.54 21.43
C GLY A 19 14.82 -12.88 22.18
N CYS A 20 15.36 -13.94 21.58
CA CYS A 20 15.53 -15.25 22.22
C CYS A 20 16.92 -15.45 22.85
N CYS A 21 17.97 -14.87 22.27
CA CYS A 21 19.36 -15.16 22.66
C CYS A 21 20.25 -13.92 22.75
N ASP A 22 19.66 -12.73 22.60
CA ASP A 22 20.29 -11.41 22.68
C ASP A 22 21.44 -11.17 21.69
N ARG A 23 21.61 -12.06 20.70
CA ARG A 23 22.60 -11.87 19.62
C ARG A 23 22.24 -10.62 18.82
N ARG A 24 23.20 -9.70 18.72
CA ARG A 24 23.10 -8.42 17.99
C ARG A 24 23.74 -8.48 16.60
N GLY A 25 23.56 -7.41 15.83
CA GLY A 25 24.14 -7.26 14.48
C GLY A 25 23.53 -8.22 13.46
N LEU A 26 22.28 -8.62 13.67
CA LEU A 26 21.53 -9.40 12.71
C LEU A 26 21.16 -8.53 11.51
N LYS A 27 21.38 -9.04 10.30
CA LYS A 27 20.94 -8.37 9.08
C LYS A 27 19.42 -8.36 8.90
N ARG A 28 18.73 -9.27 9.59
CA ARG A 28 17.29 -9.46 9.55
C ARG A 28 16.81 -10.30 10.72
N THR A 29 15.57 -10.08 11.12
CA THR A 29 14.84 -10.91 12.07
C THR A 29 13.55 -11.42 11.44
N VAL A 30 13.01 -12.48 12.04
CA VAL A 30 11.71 -13.05 11.71
C VAL A 30 10.75 -12.64 12.82
N ALA A 31 9.63 -12.03 12.44
CA ALA A 31 8.58 -11.66 13.37
C ALA A 31 7.67 -12.87 13.64
N LEU A 32 7.51 -13.22 14.91
CA LEU A 32 6.69 -14.34 15.36
C LEU A 32 5.55 -13.81 16.24
N MET A 33 4.31 -14.18 15.90
CA MET A 33 3.11 -13.91 16.69
C MET A 33 2.72 -15.17 17.47
N PRO A 34 2.44 -15.09 18.78
CA PRO A 34 1.96 -16.23 19.56
C PRO A 34 0.63 -16.78 19.01
N LEU A 35 0.40 -18.08 19.18
CA LEU A 35 -0.85 -18.75 18.87
C LEU A 35 -1.51 -19.35 20.12
N ASP A 36 -2.84 -19.31 20.18
CA ASP A 36 -3.64 -19.92 21.24
C ASP A 36 -3.70 -21.46 21.07
N ALA A 37 -4.40 -22.12 22.00
CA ALA A 37 -4.58 -23.57 21.97
C ALA A 37 -5.36 -24.07 20.75
N ASP A 38 -6.10 -23.20 20.06
CA ASP A 38 -6.89 -23.49 18.88
C ASP A 38 -6.15 -23.13 17.57
N GLY A 39 -4.96 -22.53 17.69
CA GLY A 39 -4.12 -22.11 16.56
C GLY A 39 -4.46 -20.73 15.99
N ASN A 40 -5.26 -19.92 16.69
CA ASN A 40 -5.52 -18.54 16.33
C ASN A 40 -4.43 -17.62 16.90
N GLU A 41 -4.26 -16.43 16.33
CA GLU A 41 -3.33 -15.43 16.86
C GLU A 41 -3.75 -15.01 18.27
N ASP A 42 -2.83 -15.15 19.23
CA ASP A 42 -3.03 -14.91 20.67
C ASP A 42 -2.20 -13.73 21.16
N GLY A 43 -2.44 -12.56 20.55
CA GLY A 43 -1.69 -11.36 20.87
C GLY A 43 -1.97 -10.19 19.95
N THR A 44 -1.34 -9.08 20.27
CA THR A 44 -1.33 -7.84 19.51
C THR A 44 0.05 -7.59 18.91
N ALA A 45 0.24 -6.45 18.24
CA ALA A 45 1.55 -6.05 17.74
C ALA A 45 2.62 -5.97 18.85
N GLU A 46 2.23 -5.78 20.11
CA GLU A 46 3.14 -5.71 21.27
C GLU A 46 3.67 -7.09 21.69
N ASP A 47 2.95 -8.16 21.37
CA ASP A 47 3.28 -9.54 21.72
C ASP A 47 4.19 -10.21 20.66
N VAL A 48 4.46 -9.51 19.56
CA VAL A 48 5.32 -9.99 18.49
C VAL A 48 6.76 -10.04 18.96
N VAL A 49 7.41 -11.19 18.80
CA VAL A 49 8.82 -11.38 19.10
C VAL A 49 9.67 -11.44 17.83
N TYR A 50 10.88 -10.88 17.88
CA TYR A 50 11.80 -10.78 16.75
C TYR A 50 12.99 -11.70 16.95
N TYR A 51 13.02 -12.82 16.23
CA TYR A 51 14.08 -13.82 16.37
C TYR A 51 14.98 -13.87 15.15
N GLY A 52 16.27 -14.14 15.36
CA GLY A 52 17.14 -14.60 14.28
C GLY A 52 16.64 -15.93 13.72
N THR A 53 16.94 -16.21 12.44
CA THR A 53 16.42 -17.39 11.72
C THR A 53 16.68 -18.72 12.45
N SER A 54 17.84 -18.87 13.09
CA SER A 54 18.16 -20.07 13.88
C SER A 54 17.27 -20.23 15.12
N CYS A 55 17.02 -19.15 15.86
CA CYS A 55 16.15 -19.18 17.04
C CYS A 55 14.68 -19.36 16.65
N ALA A 56 14.24 -18.75 15.55
CA ALA A 56 12.91 -18.98 14.99
C ALA A 56 12.72 -20.44 14.56
N ALA A 57 13.72 -21.05 13.92
CA ALA A 57 13.71 -22.47 13.56
C ALA A 57 13.54 -23.38 14.79
N THR A 58 14.27 -23.10 15.88
CA THR A 58 14.10 -23.82 17.15
C THR A 58 12.70 -23.60 17.73
N ALA A 59 12.22 -22.36 17.80
CA ALA A 59 10.92 -22.02 18.38
C ALA A 59 9.74 -22.70 17.63
N LEU A 60 9.84 -22.83 16.31
CA LEU A 60 8.84 -23.46 15.45
C LEU A 60 9.04 -24.97 15.27
N SER A 61 10.14 -25.53 15.78
CA SER A 61 10.59 -26.90 15.46
C SER A 61 10.70 -27.16 13.95
N TRP A 62 11.19 -26.17 13.19
CA TRP A 62 11.34 -26.21 11.74
C TRP A 62 12.81 -26.16 11.32
N THR A 63 13.08 -26.42 10.04
CA THR A 63 14.39 -26.12 9.45
C THR A 63 14.54 -24.63 9.17
N GLN A 64 15.77 -24.11 9.18
CA GLN A 64 16.03 -22.70 8.85
C GLN A 64 15.60 -22.35 7.42
N GLY A 65 15.70 -23.30 6.48
CA GLY A 65 15.21 -23.14 5.11
C GLY A 65 13.70 -22.91 5.10
N LYS A 66 12.92 -23.77 5.77
CA LYS A 66 11.46 -23.61 5.88
C LYS A 66 11.08 -22.28 6.52
N VAL A 67 11.75 -21.87 7.60
CA VAL A 67 11.51 -20.56 8.23
C VAL A 67 11.76 -19.42 7.24
N THR A 68 12.87 -19.48 6.49
CA THR A 68 13.22 -18.43 5.52
C THR A 68 12.17 -18.34 4.42
N ASP A 69 11.75 -19.47 3.87
CA ASP A 69 10.77 -19.52 2.77
C ASP A 69 9.39 -19.03 3.25
N THR A 70 8.93 -19.49 4.41
CA THR A 70 7.66 -19.04 4.99
C THR A 70 7.70 -17.56 5.37
N ALA A 71 8.81 -17.06 5.92
CA ALA A 71 8.94 -15.63 6.24
C ALA A 71 8.92 -14.74 5.00
N ARG A 72 9.57 -15.18 3.90
CA ARG A 72 9.50 -14.47 2.62
C ARG A 72 8.11 -14.50 2.02
N ALA A 73 7.41 -15.64 2.08
CA ALA A 73 6.04 -15.75 1.61
C ALA A 73 5.10 -14.81 2.40
N ALA A 74 5.19 -14.82 3.74
CA ALA A 74 4.41 -13.93 4.60
C ALA A 74 4.71 -12.45 4.33
N GLN A 75 5.98 -12.09 4.11
CA GLN A 75 6.36 -10.74 3.74
C GLN A 75 5.76 -10.34 2.38
N ALA A 76 5.87 -11.21 1.36
CA ALA A 76 5.33 -10.95 0.03
C ALA A 76 3.80 -10.78 0.06
N GLU A 77 3.08 -11.59 0.85
CA GLU A 77 1.64 -11.45 1.05
C GLU A 77 1.28 -10.12 1.73
N ARG A 78 2.06 -9.67 2.72
CA ARG A 78 1.88 -8.34 3.32
C ARG A 78 2.13 -7.24 2.31
N ASP A 79 3.22 -7.31 1.55
CA ASP A 79 3.56 -6.31 0.53
C ASP A 79 2.44 -6.19 -0.52
N GLN A 80 1.84 -7.31 -0.93
CA GLN A 80 0.67 -7.32 -1.83
C GLN A 80 -0.56 -6.69 -1.18
N ARG A 81 -0.86 -7.00 0.09
CA ARG A 81 -1.97 -6.38 0.84
C ARG A 81 -1.77 -4.87 0.99
N ASP A 82 -0.55 -4.44 1.26
CA ASP A 82 -0.17 -3.04 1.37
C ASP A 82 -0.31 -2.30 0.04
N ALA A 83 0.18 -2.89 -1.05
CA ALA A 83 0.03 -2.33 -2.40
C ALA A 83 -1.46 -2.18 -2.77
N TYR A 84 -2.27 -3.20 -2.49
CA TYR A 84 -3.72 -3.13 -2.69
C TYR A 84 -4.37 -2.04 -1.83
N ALA A 85 -4.00 -1.93 -0.55
CA ALA A 85 -4.53 -0.89 0.34
C ALA A 85 -4.18 0.52 -0.15
N ARG A 86 -2.92 0.75 -0.58
CA ARG A 86 -2.48 2.04 -1.13
C ARG A 86 -3.24 2.40 -2.41
N ARG A 87 -3.49 1.42 -3.28
CA ARG A 87 -4.32 1.58 -4.48
C ARG A 87 -5.75 1.98 -4.13
N VAL A 88 -6.37 1.25 -3.20
CA VAL A 88 -7.75 1.52 -2.74
C VAL A 88 -7.85 2.94 -2.19
N ILE A 89 -6.94 3.33 -1.29
CA ILE A 89 -6.93 4.68 -0.70
C ILE A 89 -6.71 5.75 -1.79
N SER A 90 -5.73 5.56 -2.68
CA SER A 90 -5.41 6.53 -3.74
C SER A 90 -6.57 6.78 -4.71
N ILE A 91 -7.42 5.77 -4.94
CA ILE A 91 -8.61 5.89 -5.80
C ILE A 91 -9.81 6.45 -5.03
N TYR A 92 -10.10 5.91 -3.84
CA TYR A 92 -11.39 6.12 -3.19
C TYR A 92 -11.39 7.19 -2.10
N ALA A 93 -10.25 7.47 -1.45
CA ALA A 93 -10.20 8.51 -0.43
C ALA A 93 -10.56 9.90 -1.01
N PRO A 94 -10.12 10.28 -2.23
CA PRO A 94 -10.53 11.56 -2.82
C PRO A 94 -12.03 11.76 -3.02
N VAL A 95 -12.80 10.67 -3.09
CA VAL A 95 -14.26 10.71 -3.27
C VAL A 95 -15.03 10.41 -1.98
N GLU A 96 -14.34 10.20 -0.85
CA GLU A 96 -14.97 9.86 0.42
C GLU A 96 -16.04 10.87 0.84
N PHE A 97 -15.84 12.15 0.54
CA PHE A 97 -16.77 13.24 0.84
C PHE A 97 -17.48 13.83 -0.39
N ALA A 98 -17.33 13.20 -1.56
CA ALA A 98 -18.02 13.62 -2.78
C ALA A 98 -19.56 13.43 -2.69
N PRO A 99 -20.36 14.06 -3.57
CA PRO A 99 -21.78 13.75 -3.69
C PRO A 99 -22.02 12.25 -3.96
N VAL A 100 -23.14 11.70 -3.46
CA VAL A 100 -23.50 10.27 -3.61
C VAL A 100 -23.42 9.79 -5.05
N ARG A 101 -23.86 10.60 -6.01
CA ARG A 101 -23.81 10.31 -7.44
C ARG A 101 -22.39 10.06 -7.94
N ASP A 102 -21.44 10.86 -7.49
CA ASP A 102 -20.05 10.79 -7.95
C ASP A 102 -19.34 9.60 -7.33
N LYS A 103 -19.56 9.33 -6.04
CA LYS A 103 -19.08 8.10 -5.38
C LYS A 103 -19.57 6.86 -6.11
N ALA A 104 -20.87 6.81 -6.43
CA ALA A 104 -21.46 5.71 -7.16
C ALA A 104 -20.85 5.53 -8.55
N ARG A 105 -20.62 6.63 -9.29
CA ARG A 105 -20.01 6.57 -10.63
C ARG A 105 -18.57 6.05 -10.58
N VAL A 106 -17.77 6.51 -9.62
CA VAL A 106 -16.38 6.04 -9.43
C VAL A 106 -16.33 4.57 -9.02
N TYR A 107 -17.22 4.16 -8.10
CA TYR A 107 -17.32 2.77 -7.63
C TYR A 107 -17.78 1.80 -8.73
N TYR A 108 -18.94 2.04 -9.35
CA TYR A 108 -19.49 1.12 -10.35
C TYR A 108 -18.73 1.16 -11.67
N GLY A 109 -18.00 2.25 -11.97
CA GLY A 109 -17.08 2.29 -13.12
C GLY A 109 -15.99 1.22 -13.03
N ARG A 110 -15.61 0.80 -11.82
CA ARG A 110 -14.63 -0.28 -11.57
C ARG A 110 -15.27 -1.59 -11.17
N ASN A 111 -16.48 -1.54 -10.62
CA ASN A 111 -17.22 -2.70 -10.12
C ASN A 111 -18.54 -2.84 -10.89
N GLN A 112 -18.45 -2.88 -12.23
CA GLN A 112 -19.64 -2.88 -13.10
C GLN A 112 -20.60 -4.04 -12.80
N HIS A 113 -20.05 -5.20 -12.43
CA HIS A 113 -20.82 -6.39 -12.05
C HIS A 113 -21.67 -6.21 -10.79
N GLN A 114 -21.40 -5.18 -9.96
CA GLN A 114 -22.16 -4.90 -8.73
C GLN A 114 -23.26 -3.85 -8.92
N ARG A 115 -23.42 -3.30 -10.13
CA ARG A 115 -24.39 -2.23 -10.38
C ARG A 115 -25.83 -2.65 -10.09
N ASP A 116 -26.15 -3.91 -10.40
CA ASP A 116 -27.52 -4.43 -10.35
C ASP A 116 -27.74 -5.39 -9.16
N THR A 117 -26.78 -5.50 -8.23
CA THR A 117 -26.85 -6.42 -7.08
C THR A 117 -27.52 -5.80 -5.84
N GLY A 118 -27.94 -4.54 -5.91
CA GLY A 118 -28.51 -3.79 -4.78
C GLY A 118 -27.48 -3.30 -3.76
N VAL A 119 -26.19 -3.55 -3.99
CA VAL A 119 -25.08 -3.07 -3.16
C VAL A 119 -24.98 -1.55 -3.27
N LYS A 120 -24.91 -0.85 -2.14
CA LYS A 120 -24.80 0.61 -2.11
C LYS A 120 -23.33 1.05 -2.19
N ALA A 121 -22.98 1.72 -3.29
CA ALA A 121 -21.61 2.20 -3.51
C ALA A 121 -21.00 3.00 -2.34
N THR A 122 -21.78 3.85 -1.68
CA THR A 122 -21.28 4.65 -0.53
C THR A 122 -20.83 3.76 0.63
N GLU A 123 -21.60 2.72 0.95
CA GLU A 123 -21.28 1.80 2.04
C GLU A 123 -20.06 0.94 1.68
N GLU A 124 -19.95 0.48 0.44
CA GLU A 124 -18.79 -0.29 -0.01
C GLU A 124 -17.51 0.54 -0.08
N VAL A 125 -17.59 1.78 -0.55
CA VAL A 125 -16.43 2.69 -0.54
C VAL A 125 -15.93 2.89 0.90
N ALA A 126 -16.83 3.10 1.87
CA ALA A 126 -16.46 3.20 3.27
C ALA A 126 -15.77 1.92 3.77
N LYS A 127 -16.37 0.74 3.53
CA LYS A 127 -15.78 -0.56 3.91
C LYS A 127 -14.40 -0.79 3.30
N LEU A 128 -14.23 -0.45 2.02
CA LEU A 128 -12.95 -0.58 1.33
C LEU A 128 -11.88 0.33 1.96
N LEU A 129 -12.23 1.58 2.24
CA LEU A 129 -11.33 2.53 2.89
C LEU A 129 -10.97 2.11 4.32
N ASP A 130 -11.95 1.67 5.11
CA ASP A 130 -11.71 1.21 6.48
C ASP A 130 -10.77 0.01 6.50
N LYS A 131 -11.00 -0.98 5.63
CA LYS A 131 -10.13 -2.14 5.50
C LYS A 131 -8.71 -1.76 5.05
N ALA A 132 -8.60 -0.86 4.08
CA ALA A 132 -7.29 -0.40 3.58
C ALA A 132 -6.52 0.38 4.65
N ARG A 133 -7.19 1.29 5.37
CA ARG A 133 -6.59 2.06 6.48
C ARG A 133 -6.16 1.14 7.61
N ALA A 134 -7.01 0.18 8.02
CA ALA A 134 -6.65 -0.82 9.02
C ALA A 134 -5.43 -1.65 8.60
N THR A 135 -5.36 -2.05 7.33
CA THR A 135 -4.21 -2.78 6.77
C THR A 135 -2.92 -1.97 6.91
N LEU A 136 -2.94 -0.69 6.54
CA LEU A 136 -1.76 0.18 6.63
C LEU A 136 -1.44 0.64 8.06
N ALA A 137 -2.42 0.62 8.97
CA ALA A 137 -2.25 0.88 10.39
C ALA A 137 -1.66 -0.31 11.17
N ASP A 138 -1.62 -1.51 10.59
CA ASP A 138 -1.08 -2.72 11.24
C ASP A 138 0.42 -2.58 11.57
N THR A 139 0.75 -2.44 12.86
CA THR A 139 2.11 -2.23 13.36
C THR A 139 2.86 -3.52 13.71
N THR A 140 2.28 -4.70 13.44
CA THR A 140 2.84 -6.01 13.83
C THR A 140 4.28 -6.22 13.36
N THR A 141 4.64 -5.66 12.20
CA THR A 141 5.93 -5.92 11.53
C THR A 141 6.59 -4.62 11.06
N GLY A 142 6.35 -3.52 11.77
CA GLY A 142 6.94 -2.21 11.49
C GLY A 142 5.99 -1.05 11.82
N PRO A 143 6.40 0.20 11.58
CA PRO A 143 5.54 1.36 11.86
C PRO A 143 4.30 1.39 10.96
N ALA A 144 3.31 2.18 11.39
CA ALA A 144 2.13 2.47 10.58
C ALA A 144 2.54 3.14 9.26
N ARG A 145 1.91 2.72 8.16
CA ARG A 145 2.18 3.22 6.81
C ARG A 145 1.26 4.40 6.48
N PRO A 146 1.70 5.32 5.59
CA PRO A 146 0.88 6.46 5.19
C PRO A 146 -0.42 6.01 4.55
N SER A 147 -1.54 6.63 4.94
CA SER A 147 -2.89 6.14 4.65
C SER A 147 -3.95 7.23 4.50
N ARG A 148 -3.58 8.50 4.65
CA ARG A 148 -4.48 9.64 4.55
C ARG A 148 -4.18 10.48 3.31
N ILE A 149 -5.05 11.43 2.99
CA ILE A 149 -4.88 12.29 1.80
C ILE A 149 -3.69 13.24 1.99
N GLU A 150 -3.43 13.66 3.23
CA GLU A 150 -2.27 14.47 3.63
C GLU A 150 -0.94 13.75 3.35
N ASP A 151 -0.96 12.42 3.25
CA ASP A 151 0.21 11.62 2.92
C ASP A 151 0.46 11.50 1.40
N PHE A 152 -0.46 11.99 0.57
CA PHE A 152 -0.36 11.82 -0.87
C PHE A 152 0.76 12.69 -1.44
N ARG A 153 1.54 12.07 -2.33
CA ARG A 153 2.58 12.74 -3.10
C ARG A 153 2.09 12.98 -4.51
N ARG A 154 2.55 14.07 -5.14
CA ARG A 154 2.27 14.32 -6.56
C ARG A 154 3.21 13.50 -7.44
N TYR A 155 2.64 12.96 -8.51
CA TYR A 155 3.35 12.21 -9.53
C TYR A 155 3.01 12.77 -10.90
N LEU A 156 4.04 13.01 -11.68
CA LEU A 156 3.94 13.29 -13.10
C LEU A 156 3.91 11.97 -13.86
N VAL A 157 2.95 11.84 -14.77
CA VAL A 157 2.74 10.65 -15.60
C VAL A 157 2.77 11.06 -17.07
N ILE A 158 3.66 10.45 -17.84
CA ILE A 158 3.74 10.64 -19.29
C ILE A 158 3.07 9.45 -19.97
N PHE A 159 2.12 9.73 -20.84
CA PHE A 159 1.47 8.77 -21.72
C PHE A 159 2.07 8.85 -23.12
N THR A 160 2.15 7.72 -23.82
CA THR A 160 2.40 7.63 -25.25
C THR A 160 1.14 8.00 -26.06
N SER A 161 1.26 8.09 -27.38
CA SER A 161 0.12 8.39 -28.27
C SER A 161 -0.98 7.31 -28.27
N ASP A 162 -0.64 6.07 -27.88
CA ASP A 162 -1.55 4.93 -27.73
C ASP A 162 -2.05 4.77 -26.27
N ASP A 163 -2.02 5.84 -25.49
CA ASP A 163 -2.49 5.94 -24.10
C ASP A 163 -1.86 4.91 -23.14
N ARG A 164 -0.62 4.47 -23.40
CA ARG A 164 0.17 3.68 -22.44
C ARG A 164 1.08 4.58 -21.62
N ILE A 165 1.24 4.26 -20.33
CA ILE A 165 2.19 4.99 -19.48
C ILE A 165 3.62 4.71 -19.94
N PHE A 166 4.31 5.77 -20.37
CA PHE A 166 5.75 5.78 -20.68
C PHE A 166 6.59 5.92 -19.39
N LEU A 167 6.20 6.84 -18.50
CA LEU A 167 6.96 7.17 -17.30
C LEU A 167 6.03 7.65 -16.18
N VAL A 168 6.34 7.25 -14.95
CA VAL A 168 5.83 7.86 -13.72
C VAL A 168 6.99 8.36 -12.89
N ARG A 169 6.93 9.61 -12.45
CA ARG A 169 7.98 10.22 -11.63
C ARG A 169 7.36 11.08 -10.54
N ARG A 170 7.92 10.99 -9.32
CA ARG A 170 7.53 11.87 -8.22
C ARG A 170 7.85 13.32 -8.57
N VAL A 171 6.92 14.22 -8.27
CA VAL A 171 7.10 15.66 -8.42
C VAL A 171 7.93 16.18 -7.24
N PRO A 172 9.04 16.90 -7.48
CA PRO A 172 9.84 17.53 -6.44
C PRO A 172 9.06 18.59 -5.65
N GLU A 173 9.48 18.79 -4.40
CA GLU A 173 8.93 19.84 -3.54
C GLU A 173 9.50 21.21 -3.91
N GLU A 174 10.79 21.26 -4.28
CA GLU A 174 11.50 22.44 -4.79
C GLU A 174 10.87 22.97 -6.10
N GLU A 175 10.51 24.25 -6.11
CA GLU A 175 9.78 24.86 -7.25
C GLU A 175 10.63 24.88 -8.54
N ALA A 176 11.93 25.18 -8.44
CA ALA A 176 12.83 25.18 -9.60
C ALA A 176 12.93 23.78 -10.25
N GLU A 177 13.14 22.74 -9.43
CA GLU A 177 13.20 21.36 -9.91
C GLU A 177 11.85 20.90 -10.49
N ARG A 178 10.74 21.34 -9.88
CA ARG A 178 9.39 21.05 -10.36
C ARG A 178 9.15 21.66 -11.74
N GLN A 179 9.51 22.92 -11.95
CA GLN A 179 9.38 23.59 -13.25
C GLN A 179 10.27 22.93 -14.32
N GLU A 180 11.51 22.60 -13.96
CA GLU A 180 12.42 21.90 -14.86
C GLU A 180 11.87 20.52 -15.25
N GLN A 181 11.39 19.74 -14.27
CA GLN A 181 10.80 18.43 -14.51
C GLN A 181 9.55 18.53 -15.39
N ALA A 182 8.67 19.51 -15.15
CA ALA A 182 7.48 19.73 -15.95
C ALA A 182 7.84 20.08 -17.41
N ALA A 183 8.81 20.96 -17.62
CA ALA A 183 9.28 21.32 -18.95
C ALA A 183 9.93 20.11 -19.67
N ALA A 184 10.74 19.32 -18.96
CA ALA A 184 11.35 18.11 -19.51
C ALA A 184 10.30 17.05 -19.88
N ALA A 185 9.28 16.87 -19.05
CA ALA A 185 8.18 15.97 -19.32
C ALA A 185 7.36 16.40 -20.54
N GLN A 186 7.07 17.70 -20.67
CA GLN A 186 6.33 18.21 -21.82
C GLN A 186 7.11 18.00 -23.12
N ARG A 187 8.41 18.37 -23.15
CA ARG A 187 9.28 18.10 -24.31
C ARG A 187 9.27 16.62 -24.69
N ARG A 188 9.29 15.73 -23.69
CA ARG A 188 9.28 14.28 -23.94
C ARG A 188 7.93 13.80 -24.48
N ALA A 189 6.82 14.30 -23.94
CA ALA A 189 5.49 14.01 -24.44
C ALA A 189 5.35 14.46 -25.90
N ASP A 190 5.79 15.67 -26.24
CA ASP A 190 5.73 16.19 -27.61
C ASP A 190 6.53 15.30 -28.59
N GLN A 191 7.73 14.85 -28.20
CA GLN A 191 8.56 13.94 -29.01
C GLN A 191 7.87 12.61 -29.32
N ILE A 192 7.14 12.04 -28.34
CA ILE A 192 6.46 10.75 -28.51
C ILE A 192 4.99 10.91 -28.92
N ARG A 193 4.55 12.15 -29.24
CA ARG A 193 3.15 12.51 -29.51
C ARG A 193 2.19 12.05 -28.41
N GLY A 194 2.69 12.12 -27.18
CA GLY A 194 2.03 11.67 -25.96
C GLY A 194 1.30 12.79 -25.24
N SER A 195 0.98 12.53 -23.98
CA SER A 195 0.41 13.54 -23.08
C SER A 195 1.03 13.46 -21.68
N VAL A 196 0.92 14.54 -20.92
CA VAL A 196 1.36 14.59 -19.52
C VAL A 196 0.15 14.77 -18.62
N ARG A 197 0.10 14.01 -17.53
CA ARG A 197 -0.88 14.18 -16.44
C ARG A 197 -0.14 14.32 -15.12
N VAL A 198 -0.73 15.02 -14.17
CA VAL A 198 -0.24 15.04 -12.79
C VAL A 198 -1.34 14.57 -11.87
N VAL A 199 -1.04 13.60 -11.02
CA VAL A 199 -1.99 12.99 -10.08
C VAL A 199 -1.37 12.93 -8.69
N ALA A 200 -2.20 12.78 -7.66
CA ALA A 200 -1.78 12.57 -6.28
C ALA A 200 -2.08 11.12 -5.87
N ALA A 201 -1.13 10.44 -5.22
CA ALA A 201 -1.30 9.08 -4.74
C ALA A 201 -0.32 8.77 -3.60
N LEU A 202 -0.50 7.63 -2.93
CA LEU A 202 0.42 7.20 -1.87
C LEU A 202 1.78 6.73 -2.41
N ASP A 203 1.80 6.12 -3.60
CA ASP A 203 3.02 5.66 -4.26
C ASP A 203 2.94 5.77 -5.79
N ALA A 204 4.05 5.46 -6.47
CA ALA A 204 4.15 5.55 -7.93
C ALA A 204 3.29 4.50 -8.65
N GLU A 205 3.02 3.35 -8.03
CA GLU A 205 2.19 2.30 -8.62
C GLU A 205 0.71 2.71 -8.58
N SER A 206 0.24 3.17 -7.43
CA SER A 206 -1.10 3.74 -7.25
C SER A 206 -1.29 4.98 -8.12
N ALA A 207 -0.25 5.78 -8.35
CA ALA A 207 -0.29 6.89 -9.29
C ALA A 207 -0.59 6.44 -10.74
N ARG A 208 -0.10 5.26 -11.16
CA ARG A 208 -0.46 4.69 -12.48
C ARG A 208 -1.96 4.40 -12.55
N ASP A 209 -2.49 3.75 -11.52
CA ASP A 209 -3.92 3.43 -11.44
C ASP A 209 -4.80 4.68 -11.47
N VAL A 210 -4.42 5.72 -10.71
CA VAL A 210 -5.14 7.01 -10.71
C VAL A 210 -5.02 7.70 -12.08
N ALA A 211 -3.86 7.62 -12.74
CA ALA A 211 -3.68 8.24 -14.04
C ALA A 211 -4.54 7.59 -15.15
N TYR A 212 -4.71 6.26 -15.10
CA TYR A 212 -5.61 5.50 -15.98
C TYR A 212 -7.09 5.60 -15.63
N ALA A 213 -7.43 6.17 -14.47
CA ALA A 213 -8.81 6.29 -14.02
C ALA A 213 -9.70 7.07 -15.00
N ASP A 214 -11.02 7.05 -14.78
CA ASP A 214 -11.92 7.97 -15.46
C ASP A 214 -11.65 9.44 -15.04
N GLU A 215 -12.13 10.38 -15.86
CA GLU A 215 -11.93 11.82 -15.65
C GLU A 215 -12.46 12.30 -14.28
N LEU A 216 -13.63 11.81 -13.87
CA LEU A 216 -14.25 12.18 -12.60
C LEU A 216 -13.38 11.78 -11.41
N THR A 217 -12.77 10.59 -11.44
CA THR A 217 -11.81 10.17 -10.41
C THR A 217 -10.63 11.14 -10.33
N ARG A 218 -10.07 11.56 -11.48
CA ARG A 218 -8.91 12.47 -11.51
C ARG A 218 -9.26 13.89 -11.04
N GLU A 219 -10.45 14.37 -11.37
CA GLU A 219 -10.94 15.65 -10.87
C GLU A 219 -11.04 15.64 -9.34
N TRP A 220 -11.66 14.61 -8.77
CA TRP A 220 -11.78 14.47 -7.31
C TRP A 220 -10.41 14.28 -6.65
N ASN A 221 -9.51 13.51 -7.28
CA ASN A 221 -8.13 13.38 -6.84
C ASN A 221 -7.43 14.75 -6.71
N THR A 222 -7.57 15.60 -7.72
CA THR A 222 -6.99 16.95 -7.72
C THR A 222 -7.62 17.84 -6.64
N LYS A 223 -8.96 17.86 -6.57
CA LYS A 223 -9.71 18.67 -5.58
C LYS A 223 -9.38 18.28 -4.14
N ALA A 224 -9.38 16.99 -3.85
CA ALA A 224 -9.13 16.48 -2.50
C ALA A 224 -7.69 16.77 -2.05
N TRP A 225 -6.71 16.57 -2.95
CA TRP A 225 -5.32 16.89 -2.64
C TRP A 225 -5.13 18.38 -2.38
N GLN A 226 -5.71 19.25 -3.22
CA GLN A 226 -5.68 20.71 -3.02
C GLN A 226 -6.31 21.11 -1.69
N ALA A 227 -7.46 20.54 -1.33
CA ALA A 227 -8.13 20.85 -0.06
C ALA A 227 -7.31 20.44 1.17
N ALA A 228 -6.56 19.34 1.10
CA ALA A 228 -5.73 18.86 2.21
C ALA A 228 -4.39 19.60 2.37
N HIS A 229 -3.94 20.33 1.33
CA HIS A 229 -2.64 21.00 1.28
C HIS A 229 -2.72 22.51 1.00
N ALA A 230 -3.93 23.10 1.08
CA ALA A 230 -4.16 24.54 1.01
C ALA A 230 -3.94 25.19 2.38
#